data_AF-A0AA35U0A7-F1
#
_entry.id   AF-A0AA35U0A7-F1
#
_cell.length_a   1.000
_cell.length_b   1.000
_cell.length_c   1.000
_cell.angle_alpha   90.00
_cell.angle_beta   90.00
_cell.angle_gamma   90.00
#
_symmetry.space_group_name_H-M   'P 1'
#
loop_
_entity.id
_entity.type
_entity.pdbx_description
1 polymer ?
#
loop_
_entity_poly.entity_id
_entity_poly.type
_entity_poly.pdbx_seq_one_letter_code
_entity_poly.pdbx_strand_id
1 'polypeptide(L)'
;MAVRSQLVGIARALWSNSPHHGARIVAMILHNPSLLQEWRENLMTMSERILGMRQELYQALKAVGVRWDHMLRQKGMFSYTGLTVPQVEYLISKYHIYLMKSGRISLCGLNSANIQYFVDAVKDAVAIHPERD
;
A
#
# COMPACT_ATOMS: atom_id res chain seq x y z
N MET A 1 -36.84 8.36 -17.10
CA MET A 1 -36.28 7.00 -17.13
C MET A 1 -35.44 6.80 -15.88
N ALA A 2 -35.59 5.70 -15.16
CA ALA A 2 -34.86 5.46 -13.92
C ALA A 2 -33.38 5.13 -14.22
N VAL A 3 -32.44 5.78 -13.54
CA VAL A 3 -30.97 5.57 -13.70
C VAL A 3 -30.59 4.08 -13.71
N ARG A 4 -31.26 3.27 -12.88
CA ARG A 4 -31.05 1.82 -12.80
C ARG A 4 -31.28 1.09 -14.13
N SER A 5 -32.31 1.43 -14.90
CA SER A 5 -32.59 0.73 -16.15
C SER A 5 -31.51 0.96 -17.20
N GLN A 6 -30.94 2.17 -17.22
CA GLN A 6 -29.83 2.53 -18.10
C GLN A 6 -28.54 1.78 -17.71
N LEU A 7 -28.23 1.73 -16.41
CA LEU A 7 -27.08 0.97 -15.91
C LEU A 7 -27.19 -0.53 -16.23
N VAL A 8 -28.37 -1.13 -16.10
CA VAL A 8 -28.60 -2.54 -16.49
C VAL A 8 -28.43 -2.73 -17.99
N GLY A 9 -28.89 -1.80 -18.82
CA GLY A 9 -28.67 -1.84 -20.27
C GLY A 9 -27.19 -1.84 -20.64
N ILE A 10 -26.41 -0.94 -20.05
CA ILE A 10 -24.95 -0.87 -20.23
C ILE A 10 -24.28 -2.17 -19.77
N ALA A 11 -24.60 -2.65 -18.57
CA ALA A 11 -24.04 -3.90 -18.03
C ALA A 11 -24.34 -5.10 -18.94
N ARG A 12 -25.57 -5.18 -19.46
CA ARG A 12 -25.99 -6.25 -20.36
C ARG A 12 -25.18 -6.24 -21.66
N ALA A 13 -24.89 -5.05 -22.19
CA ALA A 13 -24.12 -4.89 -23.42
C ALA A 13 -22.61 -5.18 -23.23
N LEU A 14 -22.04 -4.82 -22.07
CA LEU A 14 -20.60 -4.93 -21.85
C LEU A 14 -20.15 -6.28 -21.27
N TRP A 15 -20.88 -6.82 -20.28
CA TRP A 15 -20.45 -8.05 -19.58
C TRP A 15 -21.60 -8.99 -19.24
N SER A 16 -22.83 -8.72 -19.70
CA SER A 16 -24.06 -9.48 -19.44
C SER A 16 -24.49 -9.51 -17.97
N ASN A 17 -23.72 -10.16 -17.10
CA ASN A 17 -23.98 -10.31 -15.67
C ASN A 17 -22.65 -10.39 -14.88
N SER A 18 -22.67 -9.91 -13.65
CA SER A 18 -21.46 -9.79 -12.83
C SER A 18 -21.07 -11.13 -12.17
N PRO A 19 -19.77 -11.35 -11.85
CA PRO A 19 -19.31 -12.54 -11.16
C PRO A 19 -19.99 -12.76 -9.81
N HIS A 20 -20.49 -13.97 -9.58
CA HIS A 20 -21.38 -14.25 -8.45
C HIS A 20 -20.66 -14.65 -7.16
N HIS A 21 -19.52 -15.33 -7.25
CA HIS A 21 -18.86 -15.95 -6.11
C HIS A 21 -18.43 -14.94 -5.04
N GLY A 22 -17.72 -13.87 -5.44
CA GLY A 22 -17.31 -12.81 -4.52
C GLY A 22 -18.49 -12.07 -3.88
N ALA A 23 -19.56 -11.82 -4.65
CA ALA A 23 -20.77 -11.21 -4.13
C ALA A 23 -21.44 -12.07 -3.04
N ARG A 24 -21.45 -13.40 -3.20
CA ARG A 24 -21.96 -14.34 -2.19
C ARG A 24 -21.12 -14.34 -0.92
N ILE A 25 -19.80 -14.30 -1.01
CA ILE A 25 -18.91 -14.22 0.16
C ILE A 25 -19.19 -12.95 0.96
N VAL A 26 -19.24 -11.79 0.28
CA VAL A 26 -19.54 -10.51 0.92
C VAL A 26 -20.93 -10.53 1.55
N ALA A 27 -21.95 -11.01 0.82
CA ALA A 27 -23.31 -11.11 1.36
C ALA A 27 -23.40 -12.02 2.59
N MET A 28 -22.68 -13.14 2.60
CA MET A 28 -22.61 -14.05 3.74
C MET A 28 -21.99 -13.36 4.97
N ILE A 29 -20.87 -12.66 4.78
CA ILE A 29 -20.19 -11.93 5.88
C ILE A 29 -21.09 -10.81 6.42
N LEU A 30 -21.69 -9.99 5.55
CA LEU A 30 -22.45 -8.82 5.97
C LEU A 30 -23.81 -9.14 6.60
N HIS A 31 -24.43 -10.27 6.24
CA HIS A 31 -25.73 -10.67 6.81
C HIS A 31 -25.63 -11.57 8.05
N ASN A 32 -24.44 -12.05 8.40
CA ASN A 32 -24.22 -12.84 9.61
C ASN A 32 -23.50 -11.98 10.67
N PRO A 33 -24.14 -11.66 11.82
CA PRO A 33 -23.52 -10.81 12.85
C PRO A 33 -22.17 -11.31 13.38
N SER A 34 -21.99 -12.63 13.49
CA SER A 34 -20.74 -13.22 13.95
C SER A 34 -19.62 -13.04 12.93
N LEU A 35 -19.90 -13.30 11.64
CA LEU A 35 -18.92 -13.14 10.57
C LEU A 35 -18.58 -11.66 10.32
N LEU A 36 -19.57 -10.77 10.46
CA LEU A 36 -19.36 -9.33 10.38
C LEU A 36 -18.40 -8.84 11.48
N GLN A 37 -18.55 -9.36 12.69
CA GLN A 37 -17.67 -9.03 13.81
C GLN A 37 -16.24 -9.54 13.57
N GLU A 38 -16.09 -10.80 13.19
CA GLU A 38 -14.78 -11.38 12.83
C GLU A 38 -14.09 -10.59 11.70
N TRP A 39 -14.85 -10.22 10.66
CA TRP A 39 -14.31 -9.41 9.57
C TRP A 39 -13.83 -8.03 10.03
N ARG A 40 -14.55 -7.36 10.95
CA ARG A 40 -14.11 -6.09 11.55
C ARG A 40 -12.82 -6.25 12.34
N GLU A 41 -12.68 -7.33 13.10
CA GLU A 41 -11.45 -7.66 13.83
C GLU A 41 -10.28 -7.88 12.88
N ASN A 42 -10.51 -8.61 11.77
CA ASN A 42 -9.51 -8.82 10.73
C ASN A 42 -9.08 -7.48 10.10
N LEU A 43 -10.03 -6.57 9.83
CA LEU A 43 -9.73 -5.22 9.34
C LEU A 43 -8.86 -4.43 10.32
N MET A 44 -9.17 -4.50 11.62
CA MET A 44 -8.37 -3.85 12.67
C MET A 44 -6.94 -4.38 12.66
N THR A 45 -6.75 -5.71 12.73
CA THR A 45 -5.43 -6.36 12.69
C THR A 45 -4.59 -5.92 11.48
N MET A 46 -5.19 -5.91 10.28
CA MET A 46 -4.48 -5.48 9.06
C MET A 46 -4.11 -3.99 9.12
N SER A 47 -5.02 -3.15 9.60
CA SER A 47 -4.81 -1.69 9.69
C SER A 47 -3.76 -1.32 10.73
N GLU A 48 -3.77 -1.98 11.88
CA GLU A 48 -2.81 -1.78 12.98
C GLU A 48 -1.41 -2.21 12.55
N ARG A 49 -1.27 -3.35 11.87
CA ARG A 49 0.02 -3.78 11.31
C ARG A 49 0.61 -2.76 10.34
N ILE A 50 -0.22 -2.20 9.44
CA ILE A 50 0.23 -1.16 8.50
C ILE A 50 0.64 0.11 9.24
N LEU A 51 -0.11 0.51 10.27
CA LEU A 51 0.22 1.68 11.09
C LEU A 51 1.54 1.47 11.85
N GLY A 52 1.73 0.29 12.45
CA GLY A 52 2.98 -0.08 13.12
C GLY A 52 4.17 -0.03 12.18
N MET A 53 4.08 -0.68 11.01
CA MET A 53 5.13 -0.63 9.98
C MET A 53 5.45 0.78 9.50
N ARG A 54 4.43 1.65 9.39
CA ARG A 54 4.61 3.06 9.03
C ARG A 54 5.43 3.81 10.08
N GLN A 55 5.13 3.60 11.36
CA GLN A 55 5.85 4.22 12.47
C GLN A 55 7.28 3.69 12.56
N GLU A 56 7.46 2.38 12.48
CA GLU A 56 8.77 1.73 12.55
C GLU A 56 9.68 2.21 11.40
N LEU A 57 9.16 2.24 10.17
CA LEU A 57 9.92 2.72 9.02
C LEU A 57 10.31 4.18 9.16
N TYR A 58 9.39 5.03 9.63
CA TYR A 58 9.68 6.44 9.87
C TYR A 58 10.82 6.61 10.90
N GLN A 59 10.77 5.89 12.02
CA GLN A 59 11.82 5.99 13.04
C GLN A 59 13.17 5.47 12.52
N ALA A 60 13.18 4.36 11.80
CA ALA A 60 14.40 3.78 11.25
C ALA A 60 15.06 4.70 10.21
N LEU A 61 14.26 5.30 9.31
CA LEU A 61 14.76 6.30 8.35
C LEU A 61 15.29 7.56 9.03
N LYS A 62 14.58 8.05 10.05
CA LYS A 62 15.00 9.21 10.83
C LYS A 62 16.32 8.96 11.54
N ALA A 63 16.55 7.76 12.07
CA ALA A 63 17.80 7.38 12.73
C ALA A 63 19.01 7.41 11.79
N VAL A 64 18.81 7.17 10.49
CA VAL A 64 19.86 7.25 9.46
C VAL A 64 19.94 8.61 8.74
N GLY A 65 19.18 9.60 9.21
CA GLY A 65 19.19 10.97 8.68
C GLY A 65 18.29 11.22 7.47
N VAL A 66 17.44 10.25 7.07
CA VAL A 66 16.49 10.42 5.96
C VAL A 66 15.15 10.95 6.50
N ARG A 67 14.72 12.11 6.01
CA ARG A 67 13.53 12.82 6.49
C ARG A 67 12.31 12.57 5.60
N TRP A 68 11.41 11.68 6.00
CA TRP A 68 10.12 11.44 5.32
C TRP A 68 8.93 11.84 6.21
N ASP A 69 8.90 13.09 6.67
CA ASP A 69 7.89 13.59 7.62
C ASP A 69 6.44 13.52 7.08
N HIS A 70 6.26 13.53 5.75
CA HIS A 70 4.97 13.36 5.09
C HIS A 70 4.41 11.93 5.22
N MET A 71 5.24 10.94 5.57
CA MET A 71 4.82 9.54 5.69
C MET A 71 3.78 9.35 6.81
N LEU A 72 3.91 10.05 7.93
CA LEU A 72 3.01 9.91 9.08
C LEU A 72 1.62 10.52 8.85
N ARG A 73 1.48 11.44 7.88
CA ARG A 73 0.20 12.06 7.53
C ARG A 73 -0.63 11.21 6.57
N GLN A 74 -0.01 10.23 5.92
CA GLN A 74 -0.65 9.36 4.92
C GLN A 74 -1.38 8.19 5.60
N LYS A 75 -2.46 7.73 4.98
CA LYS A 75 -3.26 6.58 5.42
C LYS A 75 -3.30 5.50 4.35
N GLY A 76 -3.56 4.26 4.79
CA GLY A 76 -3.68 3.10 3.91
C GLY A 76 -2.35 2.41 3.62
N MET A 77 -2.41 1.47 2.68
CA MET A 77 -1.32 0.52 2.37
C MET A 77 -0.11 1.15 1.67
N PHE A 78 -0.31 2.27 0.98
CA PHE A 78 0.72 2.87 0.15
C PHE A 78 1.36 4.07 0.84
N SER A 79 2.59 4.37 0.45
CA SER A 79 3.27 5.61 0.82
C SER A 79 4.02 6.16 -0.38
N TYR A 80 3.96 7.48 -0.57
CA TYR A 80 4.91 8.17 -1.44
C TYR A 80 6.17 8.47 -0.64
N THR A 81 7.32 7.98 -1.10
CA THR A 81 8.61 8.15 -0.42
C THR A 81 9.27 9.48 -0.74
N GLY A 82 8.99 10.04 -1.92
CA GLY A 82 9.74 11.17 -2.46
C GLY A 82 11.01 10.76 -3.20
N LEU A 83 11.32 9.46 -3.28
CA LEU A 83 12.48 8.98 -4.02
C LEU A 83 12.39 9.32 -5.50
N THR A 84 13.51 9.81 -6.05
CA THR A 84 13.64 10.15 -7.47
C THR A 84 13.77 8.89 -8.33
N VAL A 85 13.55 9.02 -9.64
CA VAL A 85 13.69 7.87 -10.57
C VAL A 85 15.07 7.23 -10.51
N PRO A 86 16.20 7.98 -10.49
CA PRO A 86 17.53 7.37 -10.33
C PRO A 86 17.70 6.59 -9.03
N GLN A 87 17.18 7.12 -7.90
CA GLN A 87 17.22 6.42 -6.62
C GLN A 87 16.40 5.12 -6.66
N VAL A 88 15.22 5.14 -7.29
CA VAL A 88 14.38 3.94 -7.48
C VAL A 88 15.09 2.89 -8.35
N GLU A 89 15.69 3.30 -9.47
CA GLU A 89 16.41 2.40 -10.36
C GLU A 89 17.65 1.80 -9.68
N TYR A 90 18.31 2.57 -8.82
CA TYR A 90 19.39 2.10 -7.98
C TYR A 90 18.94 1.03 -6.97
N LEU A 91 17.83 1.27 -6.28
CA LEU A 91 17.22 0.31 -5.35
C LEU A 91 16.85 -1.00 -6.05
N ILE A 92 16.33 -0.94 -7.27
CA ILE A 92 15.98 -2.13 -8.06
C ILE A 92 17.23 -2.89 -8.51
N SER A 93 18.23 -2.20 -9.06
CA SER A 93 19.39 -2.82 -9.69
C SER A 93 20.38 -3.42 -8.69
N LYS A 94 20.65 -2.71 -7.58
CA LYS A 94 21.63 -3.15 -6.58
C LYS A 94 21.01 -3.93 -5.42
N TYR A 95 19.86 -3.48 -4.92
CA TYR A 95 19.24 -4.02 -3.71
C TYR A 95 18.02 -4.90 -4.00
N HIS A 96 17.61 -5.05 -5.26
CA HIS A 96 16.45 -5.86 -5.65
C HIS A 96 15.16 -5.46 -4.91
N ILE A 97 15.02 -4.17 -4.60
CA ILE A 97 13.83 -3.60 -3.97
C ILE A 97 12.95 -3.00 -5.05
N TYR A 98 11.78 -3.60 -5.28
CA TYR A 98 10.87 -3.22 -6.36
C TYR A 98 9.78 -2.26 -5.87
N LEU A 99 9.77 -1.07 -6.45
CA LEU A 99 8.81 -0.01 -6.19
C LEU A 99 8.47 0.73 -7.49
N MET A 100 7.38 1.51 -7.49
CA MET A 100 7.05 2.30 -8.67
C MET A 100 8.08 3.41 -8.87
N LYS A 101 8.40 3.73 -10.15
CA LYS A 101 9.26 4.86 -10.52
C LYS A 101 8.80 6.21 -9.96
N SER A 102 7.53 6.33 -9.57
CA SER A 102 6.97 7.49 -8.86
C SER A 102 7.36 7.59 -7.38
N GLY A 103 8.18 6.68 -6.88
CA GLY A 103 8.51 6.58 -5.45
C GLY A 103 7.35 6.01 -4.60
N ARG A 104 6.30 5.46 -5.22
CA ARG A 104 5.21 4.82 -4.47
C ARG A 104 5.62 3.42 -4.01
N ILE A 105 5.59 3.20 -2.69
CA ILE A 105 5.83 1.89 -2.05
C ILE A 105 4.55 1.30 -1.47
N SER A 106 4.52 -0.02 -1.31
CA SER A 106 3.50 -0.74 -0.52
C SER A 106 4.09 -1.14 0.83
N LEU A 107 3.51 -0.63 1.92
CA LEU A 107 3.89 -1.03 3.29
C LEU A 107 3.53 -2.49 3.61
N CYS A 108 2.71 -3.13 2.76
CA CYS A 108 2.41 -4.55 2.89
C CYS A 108 3.60 -5.45 2.61
N GLY A 109 4.59 -4.97 1.83
CA GLY A 109 5.82 -5.72 1.58
C GLY A 109 6.85 -5.63 2.70
N LEU A 110 6.67 -4.72 3.67
CA LEU A 110 7.59 -4.52 4.79
C LEU A 110 7.17 -5.32 6.02
N ASN A 111 8.16 -5.84 6.73
CA ASN A 111 8.04 -6.55 7.99
C ASN A 111 9.36 -6.43 8.78
N SER A 112 9.36 -6.89 10.04
CA SER A 112 10.53 -6.79 10.91
C SER A 112 11.79 -7.49 10.39
N ALA A 113 11.66 -8.44 9.46
CA ALA A 113 12.82 -9.15 8.89
C ALA A 113 13.49 -8.38 7.75
N ASN A 114 12.80 -7.45 7.08
CA ASN A 114 13.33 -6.76 5.90
C ASN A 114 13.41 -5.23 6.03
N ILE A 115 12.82 -4.65 7.07
CA ILE A 115 12.75 -3.19 7.23
C ILE A 115 14.13 -2.54 7.32
N GLN A 116 15.07 -3.15 8.03
CA GLN A 116 16.43 -2.62 8.16
C GLN A 116 17.17 -2.63 6.82
N TYR A 117 17.04 -3.73 6.06
CA TYR A 117 17.61 -3.83 4.72
C TYR A 117 17.09 -2.74 3.79
N PHE A 118 15.78 -2.47 3.85
CA PHE A 118 15.17 -1.38 3.08
C PHE A 118 15.71 -0.01 3.49
N VAL A 119 15.85 0.26 4.79
CA VAL A 119 16.35 1.53 5.33
C VAL A 119 17.80 1.78 4.90
N ASP A 120 18.66 0.77 5.00
CA ASP A 120 20.07 0.87 4.60
C ASP A 120 20.20 1.10 3.09
N ALA A 121 19.37 0.42 2.28
CA ALA A 121 19.32 0.62 0.84
C ALA A 121 18.86 2.03 0.45
N VAL A 122 17.84 2.57 1.14
CA VAL A 122 17.35 3.95 0.91
C VAL A 122 18.43 4.97 1.27
N LYS A 123 19.11 4.79 2.40
CA LYS A 123 20.23 5.65 2.80
C LYS A 123 21.32 5.69 1.73
N ASP A 124 21.71 4.52 1.21
CA ASP A 124 22.72 4.41 0.16
C ASP A 124 22.27 5.06 -1.16
N ALA A 125 21.02 4.81 -1.57
CA ALA A 125 20.45 5.39 -2.79
C ALA A 125 20.43 6.92 -2.75
N VAL A 126 20.02 7.51 -1.62
CA VAL A 126 19.98 8.97 -1.43
C VAL A 126 21.39 9.58 -1.40
N ALA A 127 22.36 8.88 -0.82
CA ALA A 127 23.75 9.35 -0.77
C ALA A 127 24.43 9.33 -2.16
N ILE A 128 24.14 8.31 -2.98
CA ILE A 128 24.77 8.14 -4.30
C ILE A 128 24.09 8.99 -5.37
N HIS A 129 22.77 9.18 -5.25
CA HIS A 129 21.98 10.00 -6.15
C HIS A 129 21.32 11.14 -5.36
N PRO A 130 22.09 12.15 -4.92
CA PRO A 130 21.52 13.30 -4.22
C PRO A 130 20.57 14.05 -5.15
N GLU A 131 19.52 14.63 -4.57
CA GLU A 131 18.63 15.54 -5.30
C GLU A 131 19.47 16.72 -5.80
N ARG A 132 19.35 17.04 -7.10
CA ARG A 132 19.90 18.29 -7.63
C ARG A 132 18.91 19.39 -7.26
N ASP A 133 19.39 20.45 -6.61
CA ASP A 133 18.63 21.68 -6.37
C ASP A 133 17.97 22.22 -7.65
#